data_AF-A0A1Y3BUZ2-F1
#
_entry.id   AF-A0A1Y3BUZ2-F1
#
_cell.length_a   1.000
_cell.length_b   1.000
_cell.length_c   1.000
_cell.angle_alpha   90.00
_cell.angle_beta   90.00
_cell.angle_gamma   90.00
#
_symmetry.space_group_name_H-M   'P 1'
#
loop_
_entity.id
_entity.type
_entity.pdbx_description
1 polymer ?
#
loop_
_entity_poly.entity_id
_entity_poly.type
_entity_poly.pdbx_seq_one_letter_code
_entity_poly.pdbx_strand_id
1 'polypeptide(L)'
;LFSKNQIHVVDGDQFVYDPLQELKKIETFLGLPHLIRHDDFIYNVTKGFYCIRLDGNNMEKCLNKNKGRPHPDINPIIIKRLRKFYEPYNKFFFSLVGRSFNWPNR
;
A
#
# COMPACT_ATOMS: atom_id res chain seq x y z
N LEU A 1 20.59 -4.35 16.67
CA LEU A 1 19.59 -3.29 16.44
C LEU A 1 19.76 -2.75 15.03
N PHE A 2 18.68 -2.44 14.31
CA PHE A 2 18.71 -1.87 12.95
C PHE A 2 18.56 -0.35 12.99
N SER A 3 19.28 0.37 12.13
CA SER A 3 19.06 1.82 11.97
C SER A 3 17.78 2.08 11.20
N LYS A 4 17.16 3.25 11.42
CA LYS A 4 15.92 3.65 10.73
C LYS A 4 16.06 3.61 9.20
N ASN A 5 17.24 3.93 8.69
CA ASN A 5 17.53 3.95 7.25
C ASN A 5 17.64 2.54 6.65
N GLN A 6 17.59 1.48 7.46
CA GLN A 6 17.54 0.08 7.00
C GLN A 6 16.12 -0.48 6.94
N ILE A 7 15.10 0.34 7.24
CA ILE A 7 13.70 -0.07 7.23
C ILE A 7 12.90 0.91 6.38
N HIS A 8 12.39 0.44 5.25
CA HIS A 8 11.45 1.19 4.42
C HIS A 8 10.02 0.83 4.80
N VAL A 9 9.19 1.85 5.05
CA VAL A 9 7.76 1.68 5.28
C VAL A 9 7.01 2.09 4.03
N VAL A 10 6.33 1.12 3.41
CA VAL A 10 5.50 1.34 2.21
C VAL A 10 4.13 1.85 2.64
N ASP A 11 3.60 2.85 1.94
CA ASP A 11 2.21 3.29 2.11
C ASP A 11 1.26 2.32 1.41
N GLY A 12 0.56 1.49 2.18
CA GLY A 12 -0.37 0.51 1.63
C GLY A 12 -1.58 1.13 0.93
N ASP A 13 -2.06 2.29 1.39
CA ASP A 13 -3.23 2.96 0.81
C ASP A 13 -2.83 3.57 -0.55
N GLN A 14 -1.67 4.23 -0.60
CA GLN A 14 -1.11 4.73 -1.86
C GLN A 14 -0.75 3.60 -2.82
N PHE A 15 -0.18 2.49 -2.33
CA PHE A 15 0.20 1.36 -3.17
C PHE A 15 -0.99 0.73 -3.90
N VAL A 16 -2.17 0.72 -3.28
CA VAL A 16 -3.40 0.25 -3.93
C VAL A 16 -3.85 1.20 -5.04
N TYR A 17 -3.68 2.51 -4.85
CA TYR A 17 -4.14 3.56 -5.79
C TYR A 17 -3.15 3.82 -6.94
N ASP A 18 -1.86 3.92 -6.64
CA ASP A 18 -0.75 4.14 -7.56
C ASP A 18 0.45 3.27 -7.12
N PRO A 19 0.50 2.01 -7.57
CA PRO A 19 1.56 1.08 -7.18
C PRO A 19 2.94 1.53 -7.69
N LEU A 20 3.00 2.20 -8.85
CA LEU A 20 4.27 2.61 -9.46
C LEU A 20 5.00 3.63 -8.59
N GLN A 21 4.27 4.59 -8.02
CA GLN A 21 4.89 5.62 -7.19
C GLN A 21 5.55 5.02 -5.94
N GLU A 22 4.89 4.07 -5.27
CA GLU A 22 5.47 3.39 -4.11
C GLU A 22 6.60 2.44 -4.51
N LEU A 23 6.50 1.75 -5.65
CA LEU A 23 7.57 0.88 -6.15
C LEU A 23 8.86 1.65 -6.47
N LYS A 24 8.78 2.85 -7.05
CA LYS A 24 9.97 3.69 -7.27
C LYS A 24 10.68 4.06 -5.97
N LYS A 25 9.94 4.27 -4.88
CA LYS A 25 10.51 4.51 -3.55
C LYS A 25 11.22 3.26 -3.02
N ILE A 26 10.64 2.09 -3.26
CA ILE A 26 11.25 0.79 -2.92
C ILE A 26 12.52 0.54 -3.73
N GLU A 27 12.49 0.74 -5.06
CA GLU A 27 13.67 0.62 -5.93
C GLU A 27 14.80 1.54 -5.45
N THR A 28 14.48 2.80 -5.16
CA THR A 28 15.43 3.78 -4.60
C THR A 28 16.03 3.31 -3.27
N PHE A 29 15.18 2.83 -2.35
CA PHE A 29 15.62 2.34 -1.04
C PHE A 29 16.54 1.12 -1.15
N LEU A 30 16.27 0.22 -2.09
CA LEU A 30 17.08 -0.98 -2.34
C LEU A 30 18.34 -0.70 -3.19
N GLY A 31 18.50 0.52 -3.73
CA GLY A 31 19.58 0.85 -4.65
C GLY A 31 19.45 0.22 -6.04
N LEU A 32 18.21 -0.05 -6.47
CA LEU A 32 17.88 -0.65 -7.76
C LEU A 32 17.57 0.43 -8.82
N PRO A 33 17.86 0.16 -10.11
CA PRO A 33 17.40 1.01 -11.20
C PRO A 33 15.88 1.01 -11.29
N HIS A 34 15.29 2.14 -11.72
CA HIS A 34 13.84 2.28 -11.89
C HIS A 34 13.38 1.67 -13.21
N LEU A 35 13.25 0.35 -13.24
CA LEU A 35 12.89 -0.39 -14.44
C LEU A 35 11.39 -0.60 -14.58
N ILE A 36 10.67 -0.61 -13.46
CA ILE A 36 9.22 -0.80 -13.44
C ILE A 36 8.54 0.44 -14.03
N ARG A 37 7.60 0.22 -14.95
CA ARG A 37 6.88 1.24 -15.71
C ARG A 37 5.39 1.16 -15.44
N HIS A 38 4.69 2.21 -15.85
CA HIS A 38 3.22 2.24 -15.76
C HIS A 38 2.58 1.14 -16.63
N ASP A 39 3.20 0.81 -17.76
CA ASP A 39 2.69 -0.21 -18.69
C ASP A 39 2.79 -1.64 -18.15
N ASP A 40 3.58 -1.85 -17.09
CA ASP A 40 3.65 -3.13 -16.38
C ASP A 40 2.39 -3.37 -15.52
N PHE A 41 1.56 -2.33 -15.32
CA PHE A 41 0.34 -2.41 -14.54
C PHE A 41 -0.91 -2.32 -15.42
N ILE A 42 -1.89 -3.15 -15.09
CA ILE A 42 -3.24 -3.05 -15.63
C ILE A 42 -4.26 -3.02 -14.50
N TYR A 43 -5.13 -2.01 -14.50
CA TYR A 43 -6.21 -1.94 -13.53
C TYR A 43 -7.34 -2.91 -13.93
N ASN A 44 -7.62 -3.89 -13.08
CA ASN A 44 -8.73 -4.81 -13.30
C ASN A 44 -9.97 -4.26 -12.58
N VAL A 45 -10.89 -3.65 -13.34
CA VAL A 45 -12.11 -3.02 -12.81
C VAL A 45 -12.97 -4.01 -12.02
N THR A 46 -13.08 -5.26 -12.49
CA THR A 46 -13.86 -6.30 -11.82
C THR A 46 -13.27 -6.70 -10.46
N LYS A 47 -11.94 -6.72 -10.34
CA LYS A 47 -11.27 -6.97 -9.05
C LYS A 47 -11.17 -5.72 -8.19
N GLY A 48 -11.13 -4.52 -8.79
CA GLY A 48 -10.89 -3.26 -8.11
C GLY A 48 -9.43 -3.02 -7.73
N PHE A 49 -8.48 -3.76 -8.35
CA PHE A 49 -7.05 -3.68 -8.03
C PHE A 49 -6.19 -3.76 -9.29
N TYR A 50 -4.96 -3.24 -9.22
CA TYR A 50 -3.96 -3.43 -10.25
C TYR A 50 -3.44 -4.88 -10.30
N CYS A 51 -3.25 -5.37 -11.51
CA CYS A 51 -2.57 -6.61 -11.86
C CYS A 51 -1.29 -6.29 -12.63
N ILE A 52 -0.40 -7.28 -12.76
CA ILE A 52 0.90 -7.13 -13.43
C ILE A 52 0.83 -7.75 -14.82
N ARG A 53 1.29 -7.03 -15.85
CA ARG A 53 1.55 -7.59 -17.19
C ARG A 53 2.93 -8.25 -17.20
N LEU A 54 3.00 -9.48 -17.70
CA LEU A 54 4.25 -10.21 -17.83
C LEU A 54 4.80 -10.08 -19.25
N ASP A 55 6.10 -9.81 -19.35
CA ASP A 55 6.79 -9.67 -20.63
C ASP A 55 6.68 -10.93 -21.49
N GLY A 56 6.49 -10.70 -22.80
CA GLY A 56 6.63 -11.73 -23.84
C GLY A 56 5.36 -12.42 -24.30
N ASN A 57 4.23 -12.38 -23.56
CA ASN A 57 3.03 -13.16 -23.91
C ASN A 57 1.68 -12.47 -23.63
N ASN A 58 1.63 -11.15 -23.37
CA ASN A 58 0.41 -10.44 -22.94
C ASN A 58 -0.31 -11.12 -21.75
N MET A 59 0.44 -11.87 -20.94
CA MET A 59 -0.14 -12.65 -19.86
C MET A 59 -0.28 -11.76 -18.62
N GLU A 60 -1.50 -11.62 -18.14
CA GLU A 60 -1.81 -10.83 -16.96
C GLU A 60 -1.81 -11.70 -15.71
N LYS A 61 -1.05 -11.29 -14.71
CA LYS A 61 -1.01 -11.94 -13.40
C LYS A 61 -1.61 -11.01 -12.35
N CYS A 62 -2.86 -11.31 -11.99
CA CYS A 62 -3.51 -10.68 -10.85
C CYS A 62 -3.16 -11.41 -9.55
N LEU A 63 -3.32 -10.71 -8.42
CA LEU A 63 -3.29 -11.34 -7.11
C LEU A 63 -4.38 -12.42 -7.00
N ASN A 64 -4.05 -13.44 -6.20
CA ASN A 64 -4.90 -14.59 -5.92
C ASN A 64 -6.17 -14.20 -5.14
N LYS A 65 -7.21 -15.05 -5.21
CA LYS A 65 -8.56 -14.80 -4.69
C LYS A 65 -8.65 -14.43 -3.20
N ASN A 66 -7.61 -14.69 -2.41
CA ASN A 66 -7.56 -14.37 -0.98
C ASN A 66 -7.13 -12.91 -0.71
N LYS A 67 -6.78 -12.15 -1.76
CA LYS A 67 -6.40 -10.73 -1.71
C LYS A 67 -7.56 -9.87 -2.21
N GLY A 68 -7.84 -8.77 -1.52
CA GLY A 68 -8.95 -7.87 -1.86
C GLY A 68 -10.34 -8.40 -1.45
N ARG A 69 -10.42 -9.15 -0.34
CA ARG A 69 -11.71 -9.69 0.15
C ARG A 69 -12.62 -8.54 0.61
N PRO A 70 -13.93 -8.59 0.30
CA PRO A 70 -14.86 -7.57 0.78
C PRO A 70 -14.85 -7.54 2.30
N HIS A 71 -14.73 -6.33 2.86
CA HIS A 71 -14.87 -6.13 4.29
C HIS A 71 -16.36 -6.19 4.68
N PRO A 72 -16.70 -6.76 5.85
CA PRO A 72 -18.07 -6.74 6.32
C PRO A 72 -18.49 -5.30 6.68
N ASP A 73 -19.79 -5.06 6.67
CA ASP A 73 -20.34 -3.82 7.22
C ASP A 73 -20.17 -3.81 8.74
N ILE A 74 -19.39 -2.86 9.23
CA ILE A 74 -19.13 -2.68 10.66
C ILE A 74 -19.92 -1.48 11.14
N ASN A 75 -20.56 -1.62 12.32
CA ASN A 75 -21.30 -0.53 12.95
C ASN A 75 -20.42 0.75 13.04
N PRO A 76 -20.88 1.91 12.53
CA PRO A 76 -20.11 3.15 12.53
C PRO A 76 -19.58 3.58 13.90
N ILE A 77 -20.30 3.25 14.98
CA ILE A 77 -19.87 3.53 16.36
C ILE A 77 -18.60 2.73 16.70
N ILE A 78 -18.51 1.48 16.25
CA ILE A 78 -17.33 0.64 16.45
C ILE A 78 -16.14 1.17 15.64
N ILE A 79 -16.34 1.54 14.37
CA ILE A 79 -15.29 2.16 13.55
C ILE A 79 -14.75 3.43 14.22
N LYS A 80 -15.64 4.30 14.71
CA LYS A 80 -15.24 5.52 15.42
C LYS A 80 -14.45 5.22 16.69
N ARG A 81 -14.84 4.19 17.46
CA ARG A 81 -14.10 3.73 18.65
C ARG A 81 -12.71 3.22 18.28
N LEU A 82 -12.59 2.42 17.22
CA LEU A 82 -11.31 1.90 16.73
C LEU A 82 -10.39 3.04 16.27
N ARG A 83 -10.90 4.02 15.50
CA ARG A 83 -10.13 5.18 15.07
C ARG A 83 -9.60 5.99 16.26
N LYS A 84 -10.46 6.29 17.23
CA LYS A 84 -10.06 6.99 18.47
C LYS A 84 -9.03 6.21 19.27
N PHE A 85 -9.16 4.88 19.32
CA PHE A 85 -8.20 4.02 20.00
C PHE A 85 -6.81 4.06 19.35
N TYR A 86 -6.74 3.97 18.01
CA TYR A 86 -5.46 3.96 17.29
C TYR A 86 -4.81 5.34 17.14
N GLU A 87 -5.56 6.44 17.23
CA GLU A 87 -5.06 7.81 17.04
C GLU A 87 -3.73 8.13 17.78
N PRO A 88 -3.59 7.89 19.11
CA PRO A 88 -2.33 8.16 19.80
C PRO A 88 -1.16 7.29 19.31
N TYR A 89 -1.43 6.03 18.97
CA TYR A 89 -0.42 5.10 18.45
C TYR A 89 0.00 5.47 17.03
N ASN A 90 -0.93 5.96 16.20
CA ASN A 90 -0.65 6.45 14.85
C ASN A 90 0.26 7.69 14.92
N LYS A 91 -0.03 8.64 15.81
CA LYS A 91 0.83 9.82 16.04
C LYS A 91 2.24 9.41 16.49
N PHE A 92 2.33 8.46 17.41
CA PHE A 92 3.62 7.92 17.86
C PHE A 92 4.38 7.25 16.71
N PHE A 93 3.69 6.41 15.92
CA PHE A 93 4.27 5.76 14.75
C PHE A 93 4.78 6.80 13.74
N PHE A 94 4.00 7.84 13.43
CA PHE A 94 4.41 8.89 12.50
C PHE A 94 5.68 9.62 12.96
N SER A 95 5.80 9.89 14.27
CA SER A 95 7.03 10.44 14.85
C SER A 95 8.21 9.46 14.71
N LEU A 96 7.98 8.17 14.97
CA LEU A 96 9.01 7.14 14.88
C LEU A 96 9.55 7.01 13.44
N VAL A 97 8.64 6.93 12.45
CA VAL A 97 9.02 6.76 11.04
C VAL A 97 9.31 8.07 10.33
N GLY A 98 9.04 9.21 10.97
CA GLY A 98 9.35 10.56 10.44
C GLY A 98 8.50 10.96 9.24
N ARG A 99 7.30 10.40 9.10
CA ARG A 99 6.31 10.74 8.08
C ARG A 99 4.90 10.44 8.55
N SER A 100 3.92 11.20 8.08
CA SER A 100 2.50 10.94 8.32
C SER A 100 1.87 10.13 7.20
N PHE A 101 0.77 9.44 7.52
CA PHE A 101 -0.06 8.71 6.58
C PHE A 101 -1.48 9.27 6.69
N ASN A 102 -2.24 9.26 5.59
CA ASN A 102 -3.59 9.81 5.52
C ASN A 102 -4.65 8.87 6.12
N TRP A 103 -4.35 8.27 7.27
CA TRP A 103 -5.27 7.37 7.96
C TRP A 103 -6.44 8.16 8.57
N PRO A 104 -7.68 7.65 8.49
CA PRO A 104 -8.86 8.38 8.94
C PRO A 104 -8.86 8.52 10.46
N ASN A 105 -8.83 9.76 10.94
CA ASN A 105 -8.75 10.10 12.36
C ASN A 105 -10.11 10.39 13.04
N ARG A 106 -11.23 10.34 12.30
CA ARG A 106 -12.59 10.61 12.81
C ARG A 106 -13.64 9.70 12.21
#